data_AF-A0A0B1S584-F1
#
_entry.id   AF-A0A0B1S584-F1
#
_cell.length_a   1.000
_cell.length_b   1.000
_cell.length_c   1.000
_cell.angle_alpha   90.00
_cell.angle_beta   90.00
_cell.angle_gamma   90.00
#
_symmetry.space_group_name_H-M   'P 1'
#
loop_
_entity.id
_entity.type
_entity.pdbx_description
1 polymer ?
#
loop_
_entity_poly.entity_id
_entity_poly.type
_entity_poly.pdbx_seq_one_letter_code
_entity_poly.pdbx_strand_id
1 'polypeptide(L)'
;MFFHATLARSFINALSLRGDDDVIDRLNYYYTPIMLCIACLIISAKQYGGTPIECWVNPHSRESMEEYIESYCWIQNTYWVPMYENIPDDHTAREEKQIGYYQWVPFILIAEALMFCLPCIFWRLLSWQSGKPRFRLNIQHLINAACDINAVVDPMDRQKVTNIY
;
A
#
# COMPACT_ATOMS: atom_id res chain seq x y z
N MET A 1 -11.56 22.25 -5.88
CA MET A 1 -11.76 21.22 -6.92
C MET A 1 -10.58 21.09 -7.89
N PHE A 2 -9.95 22.19 -8.36
CA PHE A 2 -8.82 22.11 -9.31
C PHE A 2 -7.51 21.52 -8.76
N PHE A 3 -7.21 21.68 -7.46
CA PHE A 3 -5.97 21.18 -6.84
C PHE A 3 -5.91 19.65 -6.70
N HIS A 4 -7.05 18.98 -6.53
CA HIS A 4 -7.10 17.51 -6.43
C HIS A 4 -6.77 16.84 -7.77
N ALA A 5 -7.22 17.44 -8.88
CA ALA A 5 -7.02 16.88 -10.22
C ALA A 5 -5.55 16.98 -10.69
N THR A 6 -4.84 18.06 -10.34
CA THR A 6 -3.42 18.23 -10.67
C THR A 6 -2.52 17.30 -9.86
N LEU A 7 -2.85 17.05 -8.58
CA LEU A 7 -2.14 16.08 -7.73
C LEU A 7 -2.34 14.66 -8.23
N ALA A 8 -3.58 14.26 -8.51
CA ALA A 8 -3.89 12.94 -9.07
C ALA A 8 -3.19 12.70 -10.42
N ARG A 9 -3.19 13.69 -11.31
CA ARG A 9 -2.52 13.59 -12.62
C ARG A 9 -0.99 13.52 -12.48
N SER A 10 -0.43 14.24 -11.52
CA SER A 10 1.00 14.14 -11.19
C SER A 10 1.37 12.79 -10.58
N PHE A 11 0.46 12.18 -9.82
CA PHE A 11 0.61 10.83 -9.24
C PHE A 11 0.43 9.71 -10.28
N ILE A 12 -0.45 9.90 -11.26
CA ILE A 12 -0.63 8.96 -12.37
C ILE A 12 0.59 9.00 -13.31
N ASN A 13 1.07 10.20 -13.64
CA ASN A 13 2.36 10.36 -14.31
C ASN A 13 3.50 9.82 -13.43
N ALA A 14 3.36 9.98 -12.10
CA ALA A 14 4.04 9.32 -10.98
C ALA A 14 4.29 7.81 -11.15
N LEU A 15 3.25 7.12 -11.66
CA LEU A 15 3.20 5.67 -11.83
C LEU A 15 3.44 5.22 -13.28
N SER A 16 3.68 6.14 -14.22
CA SER A 16 3.95 5.75 -15.60
C SER A 16 5.21 4.90 -15.65
N LEU A 17 5.10 3.69 -16.22
CA LEU A 17 6.24 2.82 -16.46
C LEU A 17 7.27 3.55 -17.33
N ARG A 18 8.49 3.71 -16.82
CA ARG A 18 9.63 4.12 -17.64
C ARG A 18 10.38 2.89 -18.12
N GLY A 19 10.95 3.01 -19.32
CA GLY A 19 11.79 1.95 -19.90
C GLY A 19 13.02 1.64 -19.04
N ASP A 20 13.39 2.56 -18.16
CA ASP A 20 14.59 2.54 -17.34
C ASP A 20 14.39 1.87 -15.96
N ASP A 21 13.16 1.45 -15.62
CA ASP A 21 12.84 0.94 -14.29
C ASP A 21 13.20 -0.56 -14.17
N ASP A 22 13.99 -0.92 -13.15
CA ASP A 22 14.32 -2.31 -12.83
C ASP A 22 13.08 -3.12 -12.42
N VAL A 23 13.15 -4.45 -12.53
CA VAL A 23 12.04 -5.35 -12.14
C VAL A 23 11.65 -5.14 -10.67
N ILE A 24 12.63 -4.89 -9.81
CA ILE A 24 12.46 -4.67 -8.38
C ILE A 24 11.71 -3.35 -8.13
N ASP A 25 12.00 -2.31 -8.91
CA ASP A 25 11.30 -1.03 -8.81
C ASP A 25 9.84 -1.21 -9.22
N ARG A 26 9.59 -1.86 -10.36
CA ARG A 26 8.23 -2.14 -10.85
C ARG A 26 7.41 -2.91 -9.82
N LEU A 27 8.00 -3.91 -9.15
CA LEU A 27 7.32 -4.64 -8.09
C LEU A 27 6.84 -3.71 -6.97
N ASN A 28 7.71 -2.83 -6.49
CA ASN A 28 7.44 -2.00 -5.32
C ASN A 28 6.53 -0.82 -5.59
N TYR A 29 6.70 -0.07 -6.69
CA TYR A 29 5.93 1.16 -6.92
C TYR A 29 4.63 0.93 -7.70
N TYR A 30 4.56 -0.17 -8.45
CA TYR A 30 3.42 -0.45 -9.32
C TYR A 30 2.58 -1.61 -8.77
N TYR A 31 3.17 -2.80 -8.63
CA TYR A 31 2.39 -4.00 -8.29
C TYR A 31 1.94 -4.04 -6.83
N THR A 32 2.84 -3.78 -5.87
CA THR A 32 2.54 -3.81 -4.43
C THR A 32 1.41 -2.85 -4.03
N PRO A 33 1.45 -1.54 -4.35
CA PRO A 33 0.38 -0.62 -3.97
C PRO A 33 -0.95 -0.95 -4.67
N ILE A 34 -0.94 -1.50 -5.89
CA ILE A 34 -2.17 -1.97 -6.54
C ILE A 34 -2.78 -3.14 -5.75
N MET A 35 -1.96 -4.12 -5.35
CA MET A 35 -2.42 -5.25 -4.54
C MET A 35 -3.00 -4.78 -3.20
N LEU A 36 -2.30 -3.87 -2.50
CA LEU A 36 -2.76 -3.30 -1.23
C LEU A 36 -4.06 -2.49 -1.40
N CYS A 37 -4.20 -1.72 -2.49
CA CYS A 37 -5.44 -1.02 -2.80
C CYS A 37 -6.61 -1.99 -3.00
N ILE A 38 -6.40 -3.11 -3.72
CA ILE A 38 -7.43 -4.14 -3.92
C ILE A 38 -7.81 -4.78 -2.59
N ALA A 39 -6.83 -5.15 -1.76
CA ALA A 39 -7.08 -5.71 -0.44
C ALA A 39 -7.87 -4.73 0.45
N CYS A 40 -7.50 -3.46 0.44
CA CYS A 40 -8.21 -2.40 1.15
C CYS A 40 -9.67 -2.27 0.69
N LEU A 41 -9.93 -2.31 -0.63
CA LEU A 41 -11.28 -2.27 -1.17
C LEU A 41 -12.11 -3.48 -0.71
N ILE A 42 -11.55 -4.69 -0.76
CA ILE A 42 -12.24 -5.92 -0.33
C ILE A 42 -12.60 -5.85 1.15
N ILE A 43 -11.65 -5.46 2.01
CA ILE A 43 -11.85 -5.36 3.46
C ILE A 43 -12.88 -4.27 3.77
N SER A 44 -12.78 -3.10 3.10
CA SER A 44 -13.73 -2.01 3.28
C SER A 44 -15.15 -2.40 2.86
N ALA A 45 -15.28 -3.13 1.74
CA ALA A 45 -16.58 -3.63 1.30
C ALA A 45 -17.23 -4.55 2.35
N LYS A 46 -16.43 -5.39 3.03
CA LYS A 46 -16.89 -6.25 4.12
C LYS A 46 -17.23 -5.48 5.39
N GLN A 47 -16.43 -4.49 5.76
CA GLN A 47 -16.62 -3.72 7.00
C GLN A 47 -17.73 -2.67 6.94
N TYR A 48 -17.94 -2.02 5.79
CA TYR A 48 -18.93 -0.95 5.64
C TYR A 48 -20.18 -1.38 4.88
N GLY A 49 -20.09 -2.43 4.04
CA GLY A 49 -21.19 -2.92 3.21
C GLY A 49 -21.83 -4.21 3.71
N GLY A 50 -21.34 -4.78 4.81
CA GLY A 50 -21.88 -5.98 5.45
C GLY A 50 -21.84 -5.87 6.97
N THR A 51 -22.15 -6.97 7.66
CA THR A 51 -22.02 -7.08 9.11
C THR A 51 -20.56 -7.39 9.48
N PRO A 52 -19.83 -6.48 10.16
CA PRO A 52 -18.42 -6.68 10.48
C PRO A 52 -18.20 -7.73 11.58
N ILE A 53 -19.22 -7.96 12.41
CA ILE A 53 -19.24 -8.93 13.49
C ILE A 53 -20.67 -9.43 13.68
N GLU A 54 -20.81 -10.70 14.04
CA GLU A 54 -22.09 -11.35 14.36
C GLU A 54 -22.05 -11.75 15.84
N CYS A 55 -23.07 -11.35 16.59
CA CYS A 55 -23.12 -11.58 18.04
C CYS A 55 -24.08 -12.70 18.40
N TRP A 56 -23.70 -13.54 19.37
CA TRP A 56 -24.64 -14.51 19.93
C TRP A 56 -25.59 -13.80 20.91
N VAL A 57 -26.79 -13.45 20.45
CA VAL A 57 -27.83 -12.78 21.23
C VAL A 57 -28.94 -13.76 21.62
N ASN A 58 -29.69 -13.46 22.68
CA ASN A 58 -30.84 -14.27 23.11
C ASN A 58 -31.91 -14.32 22.01
N PRO A 59 -32.43 -15.50 21.61
CA PRO A 59 -33.44 -15.64 20.56
C PRO A 59 -34.77 -14.90 20.80
N HIS A 60 -35.04 -14.40 22.01
CA HIS A 60 -36.22 -13.58 22.28
C HIS A 60 -36.01 -12.07 22.03
N SER A 61 -34.79 -11.62 21.69
CA SER A 61 -34.56 -10.21 21.36
C SER A 61 -35.20 -9.83 20.02
N ARG A 62 -35.56 -8.55 19.88
CA ARG A 62 -36.00 -8.01 18.59
C ARG A 62 -34.78 -7.86 17.65
N GLU A 63 -35.00 -8.03 16.36
CA GLU A 63 -33.97 -7.84 15.31
C GLU A 63 -33.27 -6.47 15.41
N SER A 64 -34.02 -5.40 15.70
CA SER A 64 -33.43 -4.05 15.90
C SER A 64 -32.47 -3.96 17.09
N MET A 65 -32.58 -4.85 18.07
CA MET A 65 -31.68 -4.90 19.22
C MET A 65 -30.41 -5.68 18.88
N GLU A 66 -30.50 -6.68 18.01
CA GLU A 66 -29.36 -7.44 17.49
C GLU A 66 -28.42 -6.52 16.71
N GLU A 67 -28.94 -5.77 15.74
CA GLU A 67 -28.15 -4.77 14.97
C GLU A 67 -27.47 -3.73 15.88
N TYR A 68 -28.16 -3.30 16.95
CA TYR A 68 -27.61 -2.36 17.93
C TYR A 68 -26.47 -2.99 18.74
N ILE A 69 -26.65 -4.22 19.21
CA ILE A 69 -25.63 -4.96 19.97
C ILE A 69 -24.40 -5.19 19.10
N GLU A 70 -24.58 -5.60 17.85
CA GLU A 70 -23.48 -5.82 16.91
C GLU A 70 -22.70 -4.54 16.63
N SER A 71 -23.41 -3.44 16.38
CA SER A 71 -22.79 -2.12 16.20
C SER A 71 -22.03 -1.69 17.46
N TYR A 72 -22.61 -1.93 18.64
CA TYR A 72 -21.98 -1.61 19.91
C TYR A 72 -20.72 -2.45 20.14
N CYS A 73 -20.79 -3.77 19.93
CA CYS A 73 -19.67 -4.70 20.05
C CYS A 73 -18.59 -4.49 18.99
N TRP A 74 -18.93 -3.91 17.84
CA TRP A 74 -17.94 -3.53 16.83
C TRP A 74 -17.18 -2.26 17.20
N ILE A 75 -17.88 -1.24 17.70
CA ILE A 75 -17.29 0.05 18.06
C ILE A 75 -16.48 -0.07 19.36
N GLN A 76 -17.01 -0.81 20.34
CA GLN A 76 -16.27 -1.16 21.55
C GLN A 76 -15.26 -2.27 21.26
N ASN A 77 -14.06 -2.15 21.80
CA ASN A 77 -13.06 -3.20 21.62
C ASN A 77 -13.54 -4.51 22.26
N THR A 78 -13.25 -5.62 21.60
CA THR A 78 -13.53 -6.98 22.11
C THR A 78 -12.29 -7.56 22.76
N TYR A 79 -12.42 -8.56 23.63
CA TYR A 79 -11.29 -9.25 24.24
C TYR A 79 -11.52 -10.75 24.17
N TRP A 80 -10.42 -11.51 24.10
CA TRP A 80 -10.49 -12.96 24.04
C TRP A 80 -10.31 -13.58 25.43
N VAL A 81 -11.16 -14.56 25.76
CA VAL A 81 -11.10 -15.33 27.00
C VAL A 81 -11.08 -16.83 26.67
N PRO A 82 -10.20 -17.62 27.30
CA PRO A 82 -10.21 -19.08 27.16
C PRO A 82 -11.51 -19.68 27.72
N MET A 83 -12.07 -20.68 27.05
CA MET A 83 -13.35 -21.30 27.44
C MET A 83 -13.33 -22.02 28.81
N TYR A 84 -12.15 -22.33 29.34
CA TYR A 84 -11.97 -23.00 30.63
C TYR A 84 -11.77 -22.04 31.82
N GLU A 85 -11.69 -20.73 31.54
CA GLU A 85 -11.50 -19.69 32.55
C GLU A 85 -12.79 -18.88 32.73
N ASN A 86 -13.09 -18.46 33.96
CA ASN A 86 -14.20 -17.55 34.20
C ASN A 86 -13.85 -16.15 33.69
N ILE A 87 -14.86 -15.40 33.27
CA ILE A 87 -14.68 -14.02 32.82
C ILE A 87 -14.20 -13.21 34.04
N PRO A 88 -12.98 -12.62 34.02
CA PRO A 88 -12.41 -11.95 35.18
C PRO A 88 -13.26 -10.73 35.56
N ASP A 89 -13.64 -10.54 36.82
CA ASP A 89 -14.44 -9.37 37.24
C ASP A 89 -13.67 -8.05 37.20
N ASP A 90 -12.34 -8.12 37.24
CA ASP A 90 -11.47 -6.95 37.15
C ASP A 90 -11.51 -6.34 35.75
N HIS A 91 -11.97 -5.09 35.67
CA HIS A 91 -12.06 -4.33 34.44
C HIS A 91 -10.68 -4.06 33.82
N THR A 92 -9.64 -3.87 34.63
CA THR A 92 -8.30 -3.55 34.14
C THR A 92 -7.70 -4.72 33.36
N ALA A 93 -7.85 -5.94 33.88
CA ALA A 93 -7.44 -7.17 33.21
C ALA A 93 -8.17 -7.42 31.88
N ARG A 94 -9.40 -6.91 31.72
CA ARG A 94 -10.16 -6.98 30.45
C ARG A 94 -9.64 -5.96 29.44
N GLU A 95 -9.34 -4.75 29.87
CA GLU A 95 -8.82 -3.66 29.03
C GLU A 95 -7.46 -4.02 28.42
N GLU A 96 -6.57 -4.66 29.19
CA GLU A 96 -5.25 -5.09 28.70
C GLU A 96 -5.33 -6.12 27.57
N LYS A 97 -6.41 -6.91 27.50
CA LYS A 97 -6.62 -7.96 26.50
C LYS A 97 -7.49 -7.51 25.32
N GLN A 98 -7.77 -6.21 25.21
CA GLN A 98 -8.62 -5.67 24.15
C GLN A 98 -7.97 -5.75 22.76
N ILE A 99 -8.79 -6.08 21.78
CA ILE A 99 -8.45 -6.27 20.39
C ILE A 99 -9.19 -5.21 19.59
N GLY A 100 -8.51 -4.09 19.31
CA GLY A 100 -9.06 -2.96 18.57
C GLY A 100 -8.50 -2.78 17.15
N TYR A 101 -7.61 -3.66 16.69
CA TYR A 101 -6.86 -3.41 15.45
C TYR A 101 -7.71 -3.54 14.18
N TYR A 102 -8.80 -4.33 14.20
CA TYR A 102 -9.63 -4.59 13.02
C TYR A 102 -10.18 -3.32 12.37
N GLN A 103 -10.56 -2.33 13.19
CA GLN A 103 -11.06 -1.03 12.72
C GLN A 103 -9.99 -0.23 11.95
N TRP A 104 -8.71 -0.44 12.28
CA TRP A 104 -7.60 0.34 11.73
C TRP A 104 -6.98 -0.28 10.47
N VAL A 105 -7.28 -1.55 10.17
CA VAL A 105 -6.71 -2.28 9.03
C VAL A 105 -6.84 -1.53 7.70
N PRO A 106 -8.01 -0.99 7.29
CA PRO A 106 -8.12 -0.26 6.03
C PRO A 106 -7.24 0.98 5.97
N PHE A 107 -7.14 1.72 7.08
CA PHE A 107 -6.32 2.93 7.16
C PHE A 107 -4.82 2.60 7.07
N ILE A 108 -4.40 1.52 7.72
CA ILE A 108 -3.02 1.04 7.66
C ILE A 108 -2.67 0.60 6.24
N LEU A 109 -3.55 -0.13 5.55
CA LEU A 109 -3.31 -0.56 4.16
C LEU A 109 -3.17 0.62 3.19
N ILE A 110 -3.97 1.67 3.36
CA ILE A 110 -3.83 2.90 2.57
C ILE A 110 -2.50 3.58 2.89
N ALA A 111 -2.13 3.70 4.16
CA ALA A 111 -0.86 4.30 4.57
C ALA A 111 0.33 3.51 4.03
N GLU A 112 0.27 2.18 4.06
CA GLU A 112 1.29 1.28 3.52
C GLU A 112 1.41 1.45 2.00
N ALA A 113 0.30 1.47 1.26
CA ALA A 113 0.30 1.72 -0.18
C ALA A 113 0.94 3.08 -0.52
N LEU A 114 0.67 4.12 0.28
CA LEU A 114 1.31 5.43 0.14
C LEU A 114 2.82 5.37 0.44
N MET A 115 3.24 4.62 1.46
CA MET A 115 4.66 4.45 1.80
C MET A 115 5.44 3.76 0.69
N PHE A 116 4.87 2.75 0.03
CA PHE A 116 5.50 2.13 -1.14
C PHE A 116 5.63 3.09 -2.34
N CYS A 117 4.80 4.12 -2.42
CA CYS A 117 4.91 5.17 -3.43
C CYS A 117 5.98 6.25 -3.08
N LEU A 118 6.34 6.41 -1.81
CA LEU A 118 7.31 7.41 -1.35
C LEU A 118 8.69 7.34 -2.05
N PRO A 119 9.35 6.18 -2.19
CA PRO A 119 10.68 6.14 -2.82
C PRO A 119 10.65 6.67 -4.27
N CYS A 120 9.61 6.33 -5.04
CA CYS A 120 9.46 6.83 -6.41
C CYS A 120 9.12 8.31 -6.47
N ILE A 121 8.26 8.80 -5.57
CA ILE A 121 7.97 10.23 -5.46
C ILE A 121 9.23 10.99 -5.08
N PHE A 122 9.99 10.50 -4.11
CA PHE A 122 11.24 11.11 -3.66
C PHE A 122 12.29 11.14 -4.78
N TRP A 123 12.51 10.03 -5.48
CA TRP A 123 13.40 9.96 -6.64
C TRP A 123 12.99 10.97 -7.71
N ARG A 124 11.70 11.07 -8.01
CA ARG A 124 11.18 11.98 -9.04
C ARG A 124 11.28 13.45 -8.61
N LEU A 125 10.99 13.78 -7.35
CA LEU A 125 11.14 15.14 -6.81
C LEU A 125 12.61 15.60 -6.81
N LEU A 126 13.54 14.71 -6.45
CA LEU A 126 14.97 15.02 -6.50
C LEU A 126 15.48 15.13 -7.94
N SER A 127 15.06 14.23 -8.84
CA SER A 127 15.40 14.32 -10.26
C SER A 127 14.85 15.60 -10.90
N TRP A 128 13.70 16.10 -10.43
CA TRP A 128 13.10 17.36 -10.90
C TRP A 128 13.92 18.59 -10.51
N GLN A 129 14.52 18.62 -9.31
CA GLN A 129 15.46 19.69 -8.92
C GLN A 129 16.77 19.68 -9.72
N SER A 130 17.08 18.59 -10.41
CA SER A 130 18.21 18.51 -11.34
C SER A 130 18.00 19.33 -12.63
N GLY A 131 16.86 20.03 -12.76
CA GLY A 131 16.60 21.05 -13.78
C GLY A 131 17.46 22.32 -13.68
N LYS A 132 18.36 22.45 -12.70
CA LYS A 132 19.43 23.47 -12.74
C LYS A 132 20.46 23.09 -13.83
N PRO A 133 20.92 24.04 -14.67
CA PRO A 133 21.63 23.78 -15.93
C PRO A 133 22.99 23.06 -15.85
N ARG A 134 23.42 22.60 -14.67
CA ARG A 134 24.70 21.90 -14.48
C ARG A 134 24.59 20.36 -14.47
N PHE A 135 23.39 19.78 -14.37
CA PHE A 135 23.22 18.31 -14.30
C PHE A 135 21.94 17.83 -15.03
N ARG A 136 21.75 18.23 -16.31
CA ARG A 136 20.74 17.59 -17.18
C ARG A 136 21.27 16.25 -17.70
N LEU A 137 21.20 15.20 -16.90
CA LEU A 137 21.29 13.83 -17.40
C LEU A 137 19.88 13.31 -17.65
N ASN A 138 19.45 13.35 -18.91
CA ASN A 138 18.24 12.67 -19.33
C ASN A 138 18.60 11.18 -19.48
N ILE A 139 18.52 10.45 -18.37
CA ILE A 139 18.93 9.03 -18.25
C ILE A 139 18.31 8.19 -19.37
N GLN A 140 17.07 8.49 -19.76
CA GLN A 140 16.37 7.84 -20.87
C GLN A 140 17.13 7.96 -22.20
N HIS A 141 17.70 9.12 -22.53
CA HIS A 141 18.50 9.29 -23.74
C HIS A 141 19.84 8.55 -23.67
N LEU A 142 20.45 8.53 -22.48
CA LEU A 142 21.70 7.81 -22.27
C LEU A 142 21.49 6.29 -22.40
N ILE A 143 20.43 5.77 -21.80
CA ILE A 143 20.07 4.35 -21.86
C ILE A 143 19.66 3.95 -23.27
N ASN A 144 18.84 4.75 -23.95
CA ASN A 144 18.48 4.48 -25.34
C ASN A 144 19.73 4.48 -26.24
N ALA A 145 20.62 5.46 -26.10
CA ALA A 145 21.87 5.49 -26.84
C ALA A 145 22.79 4.29 -26.50
N ALA A 146 22.85 3.88 -25.25
CA ALA A 146 23.63 2.71 -24.83
C ALA A 146 23.04 1.39 -25.36
N CYS A 147 21.71 1.25 -25.37
CA CYS A 147 21.01 0.11 -25.96
C CYS A 147 21.21 0.05 -27.48
N ASP A 148 21.12 1.19 -28.17
CA ASP A 148 21.36 1.28 -29.61
C ASP A 148 22.80 0.87 -29.95
N ILE A 149 23.80 1.35 -29.19
CA ILE A 149 25.20 0.93 -29.35
C ILE A 149 25.36 -0.57 -29.07
N ASN A 150 24.72 -1.09 -28.02
CA ASN A 150 24.75 -2.52 -27.70
C ASN A 150 24.06 -3.41 -28.74
N ALA A 151 23.08 -2.89 -29.48
CA ALA A 151 22.40 -3.63 -30.55
C ALA A 151 23.24 -3.68 -31.84
N VAL A 152 24.09 -2.68 -32.06
CA VAL A 152 24.94 -2.57 -33.27
C VAL A 152 26.29 -3.29 -33.10
N VAL A 153 26.82 -3.40 -31.86
CA VAL A 153 28.13 -4.03 -31.59
C VAL A 153 28.03 -5.56 -31.53
N ASP A 154 28.76 -6.22 -32.43
CA ASP A 154 28.92 -7.67 -32.53
C ASP A 154 29.50 -8.28 -31.22
N PRO A 155 28.96 -9.40 -30.69
CA PRO A 155 29.39 -9.99 -29.41
C PRO A 155 30.90 -10.26 -29.29
N MET A 156 31.60 -10.50 -30.41
CA MET A 156 33.05 -10.76 -30.40
C MET A 156 33.91 -9.54 -30.08
N ASP A 157 33.51 -8.34 -30.52
CA ASP A 157 34.26 -7.11 -30.21
C ASP A 157 33.93 -6.58 -28.82
N ARG A 158 32.73 -6.90 -28.30
CA ARG A 158 32.35 -6.59 -26.91
C ARG A 158 33.29 -7.24 -25.88
N GLN A 159 33.70 -8.48 -26.15
CA GLN A 159 34.58 -9.27 -25.26
C GLN A 159 36.03 -8.77 -25.23
N LYS A 160 36.48 -8.05 -26.27
CA LYS A 160 37.82 -7.43 -26.29
C LYS A 160 37.88 -6.19 -25.42
N VAL A 161 36.79 -5.42 -25.32
CA VAL A 161 36.75 -4.18 -24.52
C VAL A 161 36.68 -4.49 -23.01
N THR A 162 36.00 -5.57 -22.61
CA THR A 162 35.91 -5.98 -21.20
C THR A 162 37.14 -6.72 -20.67
N ASN A 163 37.94 -7.36 -21.54
CA ASN A 163 39.17 -8.08 -21.17
C ASN A 163 40.44 -7.20 -21.21
N ILE A 164 40.33 -5.89 -21.42
CA ILE A 164 41.47 -4.95 -21.33
C ILE A 164 41.67 -4.44 -19.88
N TYR A 165 40.84 -4.90 -18.93
CA TYR A 165 41.05 -4.78 -17.49
C TYR A 165 41.28 -6.15 -16.84
#